data_AF-A0A226DWM5-F1
#
_entry.id   AF-A0A226DWM5-F1
#
_cell.length_a   1.000
_cell.length_b   1.000
_cell.length_c   1.000
_cell.angle_alpha   90.00
_cell.angle_beta   90.00
_cell.angle_gamma   90.00
#
_symmetry.space_group_name_H-M   'P 1'
#
loop_
_entity.id
_entity.type
_entity.pdbx_description
1 polymer ?
#
loop_
_entity_poly.entity_id
_entity_poly.type
_entity_poly.pdbx_seq_one_letter_code
_entity_poly.pdbx_strand_id
1 'polypeptide(L)'
;GRRHRWVTDPTLARRLLGSSSSKGIGIEHLLSFQAFRPIVSLESVNDSQWMRMKENFLTLKTHLPPLEKLAEIAENKTTQYLNSDQILLIDSPTLVKILVEIMQAWLFHGDSDPIPPALLSAIEEWRKEIAVKGRGDPNLKLFAVNWIQHKIRGNYYHVFEENWSHEEYWSLLLQPFFVSPAINLADIATTLASSEFREEFGLEGKKIDKGALEGLLLSGIRYNHPFPVLERWYPDGLKDGDQVIVDPNTHVFIPMDKIGREGGKVGEKWVAFGVGKRACGGREVAMTLCTNIFYPLMTHEKAGEKFKPWVGHAFSGRNNDQKETWRQTWFQVKLLVKILWRQNSETDLYKPNPSNSMDSHTADLERKYGFGTVRLSILLLILASLDDNPSIPWLSIWITYGIFGVGGALLNLHKLSLKFQLVILSILIANFIHASVSPRGPSGREVLFMYFFKTLLVD
;
A
#
# COMPACT_ATOMS: atom_id res chain seq x y z
N GLY A 1 8.25 13.60 22.19
CA GLY A 1 7.31 13.01 21.22
C GLY A 1 8.02 12.72 19.91
N ARG A 2 7.51 11.76 19.12
CA ARG A 2 7.99 11.47 17.76
C ARG A 2 7.70 12.67 16.84
N ARG A 3 8.68 13.12 16.06
CA ARG A 3 8.50 14.16 15.04
C ARG A 3 8.15 13.54 13.70
N HIS A 4 7.40 14.26 12.88
CA HIS A 4 7.02 13.82 11.53
C HIS A 4 7.43 14.90 10.53
N ARG A 5 7.99 14.50 9.38
CA ARG A 5 8.42 15.43 8.33
C ARG A 5 8.08 14.88 6.95
N TRP A 6 7.42 15.70 6.14
CA TRP A 6 7.23 15.43 4.71
C TRP A 6 8.38 16.04 3.91
N VAL A 7 8.95 15.29 2.98
CA VAL A 7 10.08 15.73 2.14
C VAL A 7 9.72 15.60 0.68
N THR A 8 9.58 16.74 0.01
CA THR A 8 9.23 16.82 -1.42
C THR A 8 10.41 17.24 -2.29
N ASP A 9 11.51 17.74 -1.71
CA ASP A 9 12.73 18.04 -2.44
C ASP A 9 13.41 16.72 -2.89
N PRO A 10 13.59 16.48 -4.21
CA PRO A 10 14.14 15.22 -4.71
C PRO A 10 15.56 14.94 -4.23
N THR A 11 16.40 15.96 -4.12
CA THR A 11 17.80 15.82 -3.69
C THR A 11 17.89 15.36 -2.25
N LEU A 12 17.15 16.02 -1.36
CA LEU A 12 17.03 15.65 0.05
C LEU A 12 16.36 14.28 0.19
N ALA A 13 15.28 13.99 -0.54
CA ALA A 13 14.61 12.69 -0.51
C ALA A 13 15.58 11.55 -0.86
N ARG A 14 16.33 11.70 -1.96
CA ARG A 14 17.35 10.73 -2.38
C ARG A 14 18.42 10.54 -1.31
N ARG A 15 18.90 11.64 -0.70
CA ARG A 15 19.87 11.59 0.39
C ARG A 15 19.33 10.82 1.60
N LEU A 16 18.09 11.09 2.00
CA LEU A 16 17.44 10.44 3.14
C LEU A 16 17.14 8.96 2.90
N LEU A 17 16.72 8.58 1.69
CA LEU A 17 16.56 7.17 1.35
C LEU A 17 17.90 6.43 1.37
N GLY A 18 18.98 7.13 0.99
CA GLY A 18 20.34 6.60 0.97
C GLY A 18 20.95 6.36 2.35
N SER A 19 20.64 7.22 3.33
CA SER A 19 21.32 7.24 4.63
C SER A 19 20.68 6.35 5.71
N SER A 20 19.38 6.07 5.64
CA SER A 20 18.70 5.20 6.61
C SER A 20 18.12 3.94 5.96
N SER A 21 18.33 2.80 6.63
CA SER A 21 17.66 1.54 6.32
C SER A 21 16.49 1.23 7.25
N SER A 22 16.20 2.03 8.27
CA SER A 22 15.06 1.77 9.15
C SER A 22 13.83 2.51 8.65
N LYS A 23 12.68 1.81 8.60
CA LYS A 23 11.37 2.45 8.40
C LYS A 23 10.69 2.78 9.74
N GLY A 24 11.23 2.30 10.86
CA GLY A 24 10.63 2.44 12.19
C GLY A 24 9.20 1.89 12.26
N ILE A 25 8.43 2.39 13.23
CA ILE A 25 7.02 2.04 13.42
C ILE A 25 6.16 3.15 12.81
N GLY A 26 5.87 3.01 11.52
CA GLY A 26 5.13 3.99 10.72
C GLY A 26 3.84 3.44 10.10
N ILE A 27 3.37 4.06 9.03
CA ILE A 27 2.15 3.64 8.32
C ILE A 27 2.36 2.25 7.74
N GLU A 28 3.52 2.00 7.12
CA GLU A 28 3.84 0.68 6.55
C GLU A 28 3.82 -0.45 7.59
N HIS A 29 4.32 -0.20 8.81
CA HIS A 29 4.27 -1.19 9.89
C HIS A 29 2.85 -1.43 10.40
N LEU A 30 2.03 -0.38 10.48
CA LEU A 30 0.66 -0.47 11.00
C LEU A 30 -0.30 -1.10 9.99
N LEU A 31 -0.03 -0.94 8.69
CA LEU A 31 -0.90 -1.39 7.60
C LEU A 31 -0.30 -2.55 6.82
N SER A 32 0.73 -2.27 6.03
CA SER A 32 1.27 -3.19 5.03
C SER A 32 1.78 -4.48 5.68
N PHE A 33 2.50 -4.37 6.81
CA PHE A 33 3.01 -5.54 7.52
C PHE A 33 1.92 -6.57 7.85
N GLN A 34 0.73 -6.12 8.25
CA GLN A 34 -0.40 -7.01 8.55
C GLN A 34 -1.08 -7.50 7.26
N ALA A 35 -1.21 -6.65 6.26
CA ALA A 35 -1.86 -6.97 4.99
C ALA A 35 -1.14 -8.09 4.22
N PHE A 36 0.20 -8.17 4.35
CA PHE A 36 1.01 -9.20 3.70
C PHE A 36 0.88 -10.58 4.33
N ARG A 37 0.41 -10.70 5.57
CA ARG A 37 0.28 -12.00 6.22
C ARG A 37 -0.54 -12.99 5.37
N PRO A 38 -0.18 -14.28 5.36
CA PRO A 38 0.89 -14.91 6.16
C PRO A 38 2.31 -14.62 5.67
N ILE A 39 2.50 -13.98 4.51
CA ILE A 39 3.83 -13.65 3.98
C ILE A 39 4.53 -12.62 4.87
N VAL A 40 5.82 -12.82 5.09
CA VAL A 40 6.71 -11.82 5.65
C VAL A 40 7.25 -10.96 4.51
N SER A 41 6.73 -9.74 4.36
CA SER A 41 7.16 -8.85 3.28
C SER A 41 8.56 -8.30 3.54
N LEU A 42 9.51 -8.63 2.67
CA LEU A 42 10.88 -8.09 2.68
C LEU A 42 10.88 -6.56 2.65
N GLU A 43 9.88 -5.96 2.00
CA GLU A 43 9.76 -4.51 1.96
C GLU A 43 9.31 -3.94 3.31
N SER A 44 8.41 -4.60 4.02
CA SER A 44 7.77 -4.06 5.23
C SER A 44 8.43 -4.43 6.56
N VAL A 45 9.24 -5.50 6.61
CA VAL A 45 10.01 -5.83 7.82
C VAL A 45 11.13 -4.82 8.08
N ASN A 46 11.60 -4.72 9.32
CA ASN A 46 12.67 -3.79 9.71
C ASN A 46 13.84 -4.47 10.41
N ASP A 47 14.90 -3.68 10.60
CA ASP A 47 16.04 -3.98 11.47
C ASP A 47 16.66 -5.36 11.22
N SER A 48 16.85 -6.18 12.26
CA SER A 48 17.54 -7.46 12.15
C SER A 48 16.82 -8.47 11.26
N GLN A 49 15.49 -8.49 11.28
CA GLN A 49 14.70 -9.35 10.40
C GLN A 49 14.89 -8.96 8.93
N TRP A 50 14.82 -7.66 8.63
CA TRP A 50 15.08 -7.18 7.27
C TRP A 50 16.49 -7.52 6.80
N MET A 51 17.51 -7.37 7.65
CA MET A 51 18.89 -7.72 7.29
C MET A 51 19.03 -9.20 6.93
N ARG A 52 18.51 -10.11 7.76
CA ARG A 52 18.54 -11.56 7.49
C ARG A 52 17.78 -11.92 6.22
N MET A 53 16.54 -11.43 6.06
CA MET A 53 15.74 -11.73 4.88
C MET A 53 16.40 -11.18 3.60
N LYS A 54 17.04 -10.01 3.67
CA LYS A 54 17.78 -9.45 2.54
C LYS A 54 18.99 -10.32 2.18
N GLU A 55 19.76 -10.76 3.15
CA GLU A 55 20.90 -11.65 2.92
C GLU A 55 20.47 -12.98 2.29
N ASN A 56 19.40 -13.58 2.82
CA ASN A 56 18.82 -14.79 2.25
C ASN A 56 18.26 -14.53 0.84
N PHE A 57 17.62 -13.38 0.59
CA PHE A 57 17.17 -13.03 -0.76
C PHE A 57 18.34 -12.92 -1.75
N LEU A 58 19.45 -12.30 -1.33
CA LEU A 58 20.65 -12.20 -2.16
C LEU A 58 21.27 -13.57 -2.44
N THR A 59 21.23 -14.48 -1.46
CA THR A 59 21.62 -15.88 -1.65
C THR A 59 20.69 -16.57 -2.65
N LEU A 60 19.37 -16.49 -2.48
CA LEU A 60 18.40 -17.06 -3.42
C LEU A 60 18.62 -16.52 -4.85
N LYS A 61 18.94 -15.23 -5.00
CA LYS A 61 19.18 -14.61 -6.31
C LYS A 61 20.29 -15.30 -7.12
N THR A 62 21.29 -15.90 -6.48
CA THR A 62 22.38 -16.60 -7.20
C THR A 62 21.94 -17.95 -7.77
N HIS A 63 20.76 -18.44 -7.37
CA HIS A 63 20.16 -19.69 -7.85
C HIS A 63 19.01 -19.45 -8.84
N LEU A 64 18.69 -18.19 -9.14
CA LEU A 64 17.62 -17.89 -10.09
C LEU A 64 18.07 -18.25 -11.53
N PRO A 65 17.12 -18.65 -12.40
CA PRO A 65 17.44 -18.88 -13.79
C PRO A 65 17.88 -17.59 -14.50
N PRO A 66 18.59 -17.69 -15.64
CA PRO A 66 19.07 -16.52 -16.39
C PRO A 66 17.95 -15.55 -16.79
N LEU A 67 18.28 -14.25 -16.83
CA LEU A 67 17.33 -13.19 -17.21
C LEU A 67 16.96 -13.26 -18.69
N GLU A 68 17.84 -13.76 -19.54
CA GLU A 68 17.59 -13.98 -20.97
C GLU A 68 16.41 -14.94 -21.15
N LYS A 69 16.32 -15.96 -20.28
CA LYS A 69 15.21 -16.91 -20.31
C LYS A 69 13.90 -16.28 -19.84
N LEU A 70 13.95 -15.40 -18.84
CA LEU A 70 12.80 -14.61 -18.43
C LEU A 70 12.28 -13.72 -19.57
N ALA A 71 13.20 -13.04 -20.28
CA ALA A 71 12.86 -12.20 -21.42
C ALA A 71 12.14 -12.99 -22.52
N GLU A 72 12.70 -14.14 -22.91
CA GLU A 72 12.15 -15.05 -23.91
C GLU A 72 10.75 -15.55 -23.52
N ILE A 73 10.59 -16.06 -22.30
CA ILE A 73 9.31 -16.57 -21.80
C ILE A 73 8.25 -15.47 -21.78
N ALA A 74 8.62 -14.28 -21.29
CA ALA A 74 7.71 -13.15 -21.18
C ALA A 74 7.20 -12.69 -22.55
N GLU A 75 8.10 -12.46 -23.51
CA GLU A 75 7.75 -12.01 -24.85
C GLU A 75 6.89 -13.05 -25.59
N ASN A 76 7.28 -14.33 -25.53
CA ASN A 76 6.53 -15.42 -26.15
C ASN A 76 5.13 -15.57 -25.56
N LYS A 77 5.02 -15.56 -24.22
CA LYS A 77 3.73 -15.75 -23.53
C LYS A 77 2.78 -14.60 -23.83
N THR A 78 3.24 -13.36 -23.76
CA THR A 78 2.41 -12.21 -24.07
C THR A 78 1.96 -12.20 -25.54
N THR A 79 2.86 -12.54 -26.46
CA THR A 79 2.54 -12.64 -27.89
C THR A 79 1.54 -13.76 -28.18
N GLN A 80 1.64 -14.90 -27.48
CA GLN A 80 0.65 -15.99 -27.54
C GLN A 80 -0.74 -15.50 -27.12
N TYR A 81 -0.84 -14.71 -26.05
CA TYR A 81 -2.11 -14.14 -25.60
C TYR A 81 -2.71 -13.15 -26.62
N LEU A 82 -1.88 -12.30 -27.22
CA LEU A 82 -2.30 -11.38 -28.26
C LEU A 82 -2.81 -12.11 -29.51
N ASN A 83 -2.15 -13.20 -29.90
CA ASN A 83 -2.49 -13.97 -31.09
C ASN A 83 -3.64 -14.96 -30.90
N SER A 84 -3.96 -15.35 -29.68
CA SER A 84 -5.07 -16.28 -29.39
C SER A 84 -6.44 -15.67 -29.70
N ASP A 85 -7.21 -16.29 -30.57
CA ASP A 85 -8.58 -15.86 -30.87
C ASP A 85 -9.57 -16.17 -29.71
N GLN A 86 -9.18 -17.05 -28.78
CA GLN A 86 -9.96 -17.32 -27.57
C GLN A 86 -9.84 -16.21 -26.52
N ILE A 87 -8.77 -15.42 -26.59
CA ILE A 87 -8.49 -14.36 -25.62
C ILE A 87 -8.86 -13.03 -26.28
N LEU A 88 -10.06 -12.57 -25.95
CA LEU A 88 -10.63 -11.34 -26.49
C LEU A 88 -10.14 -10.08 -25.76
N LEU A 89 -9.64 -10.24 -24.53
CA LEU A 89 -9.28 -9.14 -23.65
C LEU A 89 -8.05 -9.48 -22.81
N ILE A 90 -7.12 -8.53 -22.73
CA ILE A 90 -6.00 -8.51 -21.81
C ILE A 90 -6.28 -7.40 -20.79
N ASP A 91 -7.05 -7.75 -19.76
CA ASP A 91 -7.43 -6.93 -18.63
C ASP A 91 -6.52 -7.14 -17.42
N SER A 92 -6.76 -6.45 -16.29
CA SER A 92 -5.94 -6.59 -15.07
C SER A 92 -5.86 -8.06 -14.58
N PRO A 93 -6.98 -8.81 -14.44
CA PRO A 93 -6.92 -10.23 -14.10
C PRO A 93 -6.11 -11.08 -15.10
N THR A 94 -6.27 -10.84 -16.40
CA THR A 94 -5.53 -11.55 -17.44
C THR A 94 -4.04 -11.24 -17.39
N LEU A 95 -3.65 -9.99 -17.12
CA LEU A 95 -2.25 -9.60 -16.92
C LEU A 95 -1.63 -10.28 -15.70
N VAL A 96 -2.36 -10.37 -14.58
CA VAL A 96 -1.90 -11.12 -13.41
C VAL A 96 -1.72 -12.60 -13.75
N LYS A 97 -2.64 -13.19 -14.52
CA LYS A 97 -2.49 -14.58 -14.99
C LYS A 97 -1.24 -14.75 -15.87
N ILE A 98 -1.04 -13.88 -16.88
CA ILE A 98 0.16 -13.89 -17.74
C ILE A 98 1.43 -13.83 -16.88
N LEU A 99 1.47 -12.91 -15.91
CA LEU A 99 2.60 -12.78 -14.99
C LEU A 99 2.87 -14.07 -14.21
N VAL A 100 1.84 -14.68 -13.61
CA VAL A 100 2.01 -15.90 -12.81
C VAL A 100 2.49 -17.06 -13.69
N GLU A 101 1.97 -17.19 -14.91
CA GLU A 101 2.45 -18.18 -15.87
C GLU A 101 3.92 -17.97 -16.26
N ILE A 102 4.32 -16.72 -16.52
CA ILE A 102 5.72 -16.37 -16.83
C ILE A 102 6.63 -16.72 -15.65
N MET A 103 6.24 -16.33 -14.44
CA MET A 103 7.04 -16.54 -13.24
C MET A 103 7.13 -18.01 -12.86
N GLN A 104 6.04 -18.78 -13.00
CA GLN A 104 6.06 -20.22 -12.79
C GLN A 104 7.03 -20.89 -13.78
N ALA A 105 6.87 -20.59 -15.08
CA ALA A 105 7.72 -21.18 -16.12
C ALA A 105 9.19 -20.78 -15.95
N TRP A 106 9.48 -19.53 -15.55
CA TRP A 106 10.85 -19.10 -15.33
C TRP A 106 11.43 -19.76 -14.08
N LEU A 107 10.83 -19.54 -12.90
CA LEU A 107 11.39 -19.97 -11.62
C LEU A 107 11.45 -21.49 -11.47
N PHE A 108 10.57 -22.24 -12.12
CA PHE A 108 10.49 -23.70 -12.00
C PHE A 108 10.83 -24.40 -13.31
N HIS A 109 11.82 -23.86 -14.04
CA HIS A 109 12.52 -24.52 -15.14
C HIS A 109 11.62 -25.04 -16.27
N GLY A 110 10.70 -24.22 -16.74
CA GLY A 110 9.80 -24.53 -17.86
C GLY A 110 8.48 -25.17 -17.45
N ASP A 111 8.18 -25.20 -16.15
CA ASP A 111 6.90 -25.67 -15.62
C ASP A 111 5.70 -24.98 -16.30
N SER A 112 4.93 -25.78 -17.03
CA SER A 112 3.75 -25.37 -17.77
C SER A 112 2.44 -25.87 -17.17
N ASP A 113 2.45 -26.34 -15.91
CA ASP A 113 1.25 -26.78 -15.23
C ASP A 113 0.19 -25.66 -15.22
N PRO A 114 -1.10 -25.99 -15.40
CA PRO A 114 -2.16 -24.99 -15.31
C PRO A 114 -2.13 -24.26 -13.96
N ILE A 115 -2.20 -22.93 -14.01
CA ILE A 115 -2.27 -22.11 -12.79
C ILE A 115 -3.58 -22.40 -12.06
N PRO A 116 -3.55 -22.82 -10.78
CA PRO A 116 -4.76 -23.03 -10.02
C PRO A 116 -5.55 -21.72 -9.88
N PRO A 117 -6.87 -21.71 -10.15
CA PRO A 117 -7.69 -20.50 -9.97
C PRO A 117 -7.60 -19.92 -8.56
N ALA A 118 -7.50 -20.78 -7.54
CA ALA A 118 -7.34 -20.38 -6.15
C ALA A 118 -6.04 -19.59 -5.88
N LEU A 119 -4.96 -19.81 -6.66
CA LEU A 119 -3.73 -19.02 -6.56
C LEU A 119 -3.95 -17.58 -7.06
N LEU A 120 -4.64 -17.42 -8.19
CA LEU A 120 -4.99 -16.10 -8.71
C LEU A 120 -5.93 -15.36 -7.74
N SER A 121 -6.91 -16.06 -7.17
CA SER A 121 -7.76 -15.49 -6.12
C SER A 121 -6.95 -15.07 -4.89
N ALA A 122 -5.99 -15.89 -4.43
CA ALA A 122 -5.13 -15.54 -3.30
C ALA A 122 -4.32 -14.25 -3.55
N ILE A 123 -3.79 -14.06 -4.75
CA ILE A 123 -3.10 -12.83 -5.17
C ILE A 123 -4.03 -11.62 -5.07
N GLU A 124 -5.27 -11.76 -5.53
CA GLU A 124 -6.29 -10.71 -5.44
C GLU A 124 -6.63 -10.36 -3.98
N GLU A 125 -6.62 -11.34 -3.08
CA GLU A 125 -6.85 -11.10 -1.64
C GLU A 125 -5.71 -10.26 -1.00
N TRP A 126 -4.45 -10.42 -1.44
CA TRP A 126 -3.38 -9.50 -1.04
C TRP A 126 -3.56 -8.11 -1.63
N ARG A 127 -3.92 -7.99 -2.92
CA ARG A 127 -4.21 -6.69 -3.56
C ARG A 127 -5.29 -5.94 -2.79
N LYS A 128 -6.37 -6.61 -2.42
CA LYS A 128 -7.49 -6.07 -1.64
C LYS A 128 -7.06 -5.52 -0.27
N GLU A 129 -6.24 -6.24 0.49
CA GLU A 129 -5.78 -5.77 1.81
C GLU A 129 -4.78 -4.62 1.69
N ILE A 130 -3.83 -4.72 0.76
CA ILE A 130 -2.78 -3.70 0.56
C ILE A 130 -3.38 -2.39 0.06
N ALA A 131 -4.37 -2.46 -0.84
CA ALA A 131 -5.13 -1.30 -1.28
C ALA A 131 -6.14 -0.78 -0.24
N VAL A 132 -6.17 -1.37 0.97
CA VAL A 132 -7.07 -0.99 2.06
C VAL A 132 -8.54 -1.03 1.61
N LYS A 133 -8.92 -2.08 0.88
CA LYS A 133 -10.29 -2.27 0.36
C LYS A 133 -11.09 -3.30 1.13
N GLY A 134 -10.46 -4.04 2.03
CA GLY A 134 -11.13 -5.01 2.88
C GLY A 134 -10.14 -5.95 3.54
N ARG A 135 -10.68 -7.01 4.15
CA ARG A 135 -9.90 -8.13 4.68
C ARG A 135 -9.80 -9.23 3.63
N GLY A 136 -8.60 -9.77 3.49
CA GLY A 136 -8.31 -10.89 2.64
C GLY A 136 -8.75 -12.19 3.31
N ASP A 137 -9.17 -13.16 2.50
CA ASP A 137 -9.48 -14.51 2.95
C ASP A 137 -8.17 -15.22 3.35
N PRO A 138 -7.98 -15.55 4.64
CA PRO A 138 -6.78 -16.21 5.11
C PRO A 138 -6.60 -17.61 4.51
N ASN A 139 -7.69 -18.31 4.15
CA ASN A 139 -7.61 -19.67 3.59
C ASN A 139 -7.06 -19.65 2.17
N LEU A 140 -7.49 -18.69 1.35
CA LEU A 140 -6.94 -18.51 0.00
C LEU A 140 -5.46 -18.11 0.07
N LYS A 141 -5.10 -17.21 0.97
CA LYS A 141 -3.69 -16.85 1.17
C LYS A 141 -2.84 -18.04 1.64
N LEU A 142 -3.37 -18.88 2.53
CA LEU A 142 -2.71 -20.12 2.97
C LEU A 142 -2.59 -21.14 1.82
N PHE A 143 -3.57 -21.23 0.93
CA PHE A 143 -3.47 -22.05 -0.28
C PHE A 143 -2.24 -21.68 -1.11
N ALA A 144 -2.00 -20.37 -1.34
CA ALA A 144 -0.83 -19.91 -2.07
C ALA A 144 0.49 -20.23 -1.35
N VAL A 145 0.52 -20.21 -0.01
CA VAL A 145 1.67 -20.66 0.78
C VAL A 145 1.94 -22.16 0.56
N ASN A 146 0.91 -22.99 0.66
CA ASN A 146 1.06 -24.43 0.45
C ASN A 146 1.53 -24.74 -0.98
N TRP A 147 0.99 -24.02 -1.96
CA TRP A 147 1.41 -24.13 -3.35
C TRP A 147 2.89 -23.78 -3.55
N ILE A 148 3.37 -22.65 -3.01
CA ILE A 148 4.77 -22.27 -3.18
C ILE A 148 5.71 -23.21 -2.43
N GLN A 149 5.34 -23.68 -1.24
CA GLN A 149 6.10 -24.67 -0.49
C GLN A 149 6.24 -25.99 -1.26
N HIS A 150 5.19 -26.43 -1.96
CA HIS A 150 5.26 -27.60 -2.83
C HIS A 150 6.24 -27.37 -3.99
N LYS A 151 6.17 -26.23 -4.69
CA LYS A 151 7.12 -25.90 -5.78
C LYS A 151 8.56 -25.78 -5.28
N ILE A 152 8.80 -25.22 -4.09
CA ILE A 152 10.12 -25.12 -3.45
C ILE A 152 10.75 -26.49 -3.25
N ARG A 153 9.99 -27.48 -2.75
CA ARG A 153 10.53 -28.83 -2.47
C ARG A 153 11.17 -29.48 -3.70
N GLY A 154 10.60 -29.27 -4.88
CA GLY A 154 11.12 -29.82 -6.13
C GLY A 154 12.26 -29.02 -6.77
N ASN A 155 12.37 -27.71 -6.48
CA ASN A 155 13.22 -26.81 -7.27
C ASN A 155 14.29 -26.08 -6.47
N TYR A 156 14.01 -25.72 -5.21
CA TYR A 156 14.85 -24.82 -4.41
C TYR A 156 15.23 -25.37 -3.03
N TYR A 157 14.80 -26.59 -2.66
CA TYR A 157 15.09 -27.16 -1.35
C TYR A 157 16.60 -27.12 -1.02
N HIS A 158 17.45 -27.41 -2.00
CA HIS A 158 18.91 -27.38 -1.86
C HIS A 158 19.53 -26.02 -1.47
N VAL A 159 18.79 -24.90 -1.59
CA VAL A 159 19.32 -23.55 -1.30
C VAL A 159 19.37 -23.27 0.19
N PHE A 160 18.33 -23.67 0.95
CA PHE A 160 18.21 -23.39 2.38
C PHE A 160 17.78 -24.60 3.23
N GLU A 161 17.58 -25.76 2.59
CA GLU A 161 17.22 -27.04 3.22
C GLU A 161 15.99 -26.91 4.15
N GLU A 162 16.10 -27.36 5.40
CA GLU A 162 15.02 -27.34 6.39
C GLU A 162 14.50 -25.94 6.71
N ASN A 163 15.28 -24.88 6.42
CA ASN A 163 14.85 -23.52 6.70
C ASN A 163 13.63 -23.09 5.86
N TRP A 164 13.36 -23.76 4.72
CA TRP A 164 12.15 -23.54 3.93
C TRP A 164 10.84 -23.79 4.69
N SER A 165 10.90 -24.45 5.86
CA SER A 165 9.77 -24.58 6.78
C SER A 165 9.36 -23.26 7.44
N HIS A 166 10.25 -22.26 7.51
CA HIS A 166 9.99 -20.97 8.14
C HIS A 166 9.40 -19.94 7.19
N GLU A 167 8.52 -19.08 7.72
CA GLU A 167 7.80 -18.06 6.94
C GLU A 167 8.69 -17.08 6.19
N GLU A 168 9.82 -16.69 6.78
CA GLU A 168 10.78 -15.77 6.15
C GLU A 168 11.31 -16.32 4.82
N TYR A 169 11.47 -17.64 4.68
CA TYR A 169 12.15 -18.25 3.54
C TYR A 169 11.23 -18.39 2.32
N TRP A 170 10.07 -19.04 2.47
CA TRP A 170 9.14 -19.14 1.34
C TRP A 170 8.56 -17.77 0.93
N SER A 171 8.59 -16.78 1.83
CA SER A 171 8.27 -15.39 1.50
C SER A 171 9.21 -14.76 0.48
N LEU A 172 10.48 -15.21 0.42
CA LEU A 172 11.49 -14.73 -0.54
C LEU A 172 11.15 -15.08 -2.00
N LEU A 173 10.28 -16.08 -2.22
CA LEU A 173 9.75 -16.39 -3.53
C LEU A 173 8.37 -15.77 -3.74
N LEU A 174 7.47 -15.94 -2.77
CA LEU A 174 6.07 -15.58 -2.97
C LEU A 174 5.85 -14.06 -3.11
N GLN A 175 6.48 -13.24 -2.26
CA GLN A 175 6.31 -11.78 -2.35
C GLN A 175 7.05 -11.16 -3.55
N PRO A 176 8.37 -11.39 -3.76
CA PRO A 176 9.11 -10.70 -4.81
C PRO A 176 8.73 -11.07 -6.24
N PHE A 177 8.24 -12.29 -6.48
CA PHE A 177 8.01 -12.78 -7.84
C PHE A 177 6.53 -12.93 -8.21
N PHE A 178 5.64 -13.18 -7.26
CA PHE A 178 4.21 -13.36 -7.54
C PHE A 178 3.38 -12.18 -7.04
N VAL A 179 3.38 -11.92 -5.73
CA VAL A 179 2.43 -10.96 -5.13
C VAL A 179 2.76 -9.52 -5.48
N SER A 180 3.97 -9.04 -5.21
CA SER A 180 4.34 -7.65 -5.49
C SER A 180 4.35 -7.33 -6.99
N PRO A 181 4.89 -8.18 -7.88
CA PRO A 181 4.75 -7.94 -9.32
C PRO A 181 3.30 -7.92 -9.79
N ALA A 182 2.40 -8.75 -9.24
CA ALA A 182 1.00 -8.76 -9.66
C ALA A 182 0.27 -7.46 -9.30
N ILE A 183 0.61 -6.86 -8.15
CA ILE A 183 0.14 -5.52 -7.77
C ILE A 183 0.72 -4.48 -8.73
N ASN A 184 2.04 -4.45 -8.85
CA ASN A 184 2.75 -3.34 -9.50
C ASN A 184 2.62 -3.35 -11.02
N LEU A 185 2.59 -4.53 -11.66
CA LEU A 185 2.50 -4.65 -13.11
C LEU A 185 1.18 -4.09 -13.62
N ALA A 186 0.07 -4.36 -12.93
CA ALA A 186 -1.24 -3.84 -13.30
C ALA A 186 -1.29 -2.30 -13.19
N ASP A 187 -0.76 -1.73 -12.11
CA ASP A 187 -0.67 -0.27 -11.92
C ASP A 187 0.18 0.41 -13.02
N ILE A 188 1.32 -0.20 -13.37
CA ILE A 188 2.18 0.28 -14.46
C ILE A 188 1.43 0.16 -15.79
N ALA A 189 0.77 -0.96 -16.06
CA ALA A 189 0.01 -1.20 -17.29
C ALA A 189 -1.07 -0.14 -17.49
N THR A 190 -1.87 0.13 -16.46
CA THR A 190 -2.90 1.17 -16.49
C THR A 190 -2.32 2.55 -16.74
N THR A 191 -1.14 2.86 -16.18
CA THR A 191 -0.47 4.14 -16.42
C THR A 191 0.02 4.27 -17.87
N LEU A 192 0.71 3.26 -18.40
CA LEU A 192 1.22 3.28 -19.78
C LEU A 192 0.11 3.33 -20.83
N ALA A 193 -1.06 2.80 -20.49
CA ALA A 193 -2.23 2.78 -21.36
C ALA A 193 -3.15 4.00 -21.19
N SER A 194 -2.92 4.85 -20.18
CA SER A 194 -3.75 6.04 -19.91
C SER A 194 -3.57 7.10 -21.00
N SER A 195 -4.65 7.82 -21.33
CA SER A 195 -4.62 8.91 -22.32
C SER A 195 -3.68 10.02 -21.88
N GLU A 196 -3.70 10.40 -20.60
CA GLU A 196 -2.90 11.49 -20.05
C GLU A 196 -1.41 11.21 -20.18
N PHE A 197 -0.98 9.99 -19.83
CA PHE A 197 0.41 9.59 -19.96
C PHE A 197 0.84 9.52 -21.43
N ARG A 198 -0.03 9.00 -22.31
CA ARG A 198 0.29 8.88 -23.74
C ARG A 198 0.38 10.25 -24.42
N GLU A 199 -0.47 11.19 -24.04
CA GLU A 199 -0.44 12.57 -24.52
C GLU A 199 0.83 13.29 -24.03
N GLU A 200 1.13 13.23 -22.72
CA GLU A 200 2.29 13.89 -22.11
C GLU A 200 3.62 13.45 -22.74
N PHE A 201 3.73 12.16 -23.07
CA PHE A 201 4.92 11.59 -23.70
C PHE A 201 4.83 11.53 -25.24
N GLY A 202 3.78 12.11 -25.84
CA GLY A 202 3.60 12.22 -27.28
C GLY A 202 3.63 10.88 -28.02
N LEU A 203 3.00 9.84 -27.44
CA LEU A 203 2.99 8.46 -27.91
C LEU A 203 1.84 8.15 -28.87
N GLU A 204 0.92 9.08 -29.09
CA GLU A 204 -0.21 8.89 -29.99
C GLU A 204 0.25 8.62 -31.43
N GLY A 205 -0.22 7.51 -32.00
CA GLY A 205 0.12 7.09 -33.36
C GLY A 205 1.58 6.70 -33.60
N LYS A 206 2.44 6.71 -32.57
CA LYS A 206 3.87 6.37 -32.71
C LYS A 206 4.14 4.92 -32.38
N LYS A 207 4.95 4.26 -33.22
CA LYS A 207 5.57 2.98 -32.86
C LYS A 207 6.64 3.23 -31.80
N ILE A 208 6.64 2.42 -30.75
CA ILE A 208 7.63 2.47 -29.68
C ILE A 208 8.79 1.56 -30.06
N ASP A 209 9.99 2.10 -30.05
CA ASP A 209 11.22 1.31 -30.21
C ASP A 209 11.54 0.53 -28.92
N LYS A 210 12.02 -0.71 -29.06
CA LYS A 210 12.35 -1.57 -27.90
C LYS A 210 13.44 -0.95 -27.03
N GLY A 211 14.40 -0.24 -27.62
CA GLY A 211 15.46 0.49 -26.90
C GLY A 211 14.95 1.73 -26.16
N ALA A 212 13.85 2.33 -26.60
CA ALA A 212 13.19 3.44 -25.90
C ALA A 212 12.27 2.98 -24.75
N LEU A 213 11.88 1.69 -24.73
CA LEU A 213 10.90 1.19 -23.77
C LEU A 213 11.37 1.26 -22.32
N GLU A 214 12.66 1.03 -22.02
CA GLU A 214 13.17 1.16 -20.65
C GLU A 214 12.94 2.57 -20.11
N GLY A 215 13.25 3.60 -20.91
CA GLY A 215 13.03 4.99 -20.50
C GLY A 215 11.55 5.30 -20.29
N LEU A 216 10.68 4.72 -21.11
CA LEU A 216 9.24 4.89 -20.99
C LEU A 216 8.67 4.20 -19.76
N LEU A 217 9.13 2.98 -19.46
CA LEU A 217 8.74 2.23 -18.26
C LEU A 217 9.16 2.97 -16.99
N LEU A 218 10.41 3.46 -16.94
CA LEU A 218 10.88 4.29 -15.84
C LEU A 218 10.02 5.54 -15.67
N SER A 219 9.59 6.14 -16.78
CA SER A 219 8.70 7.30 -16.77
C SER A 219 7.29 6.97 -16.29
N GLY A 220 6.73 5.82 -16.68
CA GLY A 220 5.44 5.34 -16.18
C GLY A 220 5.46 5.05 -14.69
N ILE A 221 6.49 4.36 -14.20
CA ILE A 221 6.70 4.12 -12.76
C ILE A 221 6.86 5.47 -12.03
N ARG A 222 7.60 6.42 -12.59
CA ARG A 222 7.74 7.77 -12.01
C ARG A 222 6.39 8.50 -11.94
N TYR A 223 5.56 8.36 -12.97
CA TYR A 223 4.30 9.10 -13.12
C TYR A 223 3.24 8.69 -12.10
N ASN A 224 3.14 7.39 -11.85
CA ASN A 224 2.27 6.79 -10.83
C ASN A 224 3.07 5.70 -10.10
N HIS A 225 3.78 6.09 -9.04
CA HIS A 225 4.72 5.18 -8.38
C HIS A 225 3.99 4.03 -7.68
N PRO A 226 4.34 2.75 -7.84
CA PRO A 226 3.63 1.67 -7.14
C PRO A 226 3.62 1.83 -5.60
N PHE A 227 4.61 2.57 -5.06
CA PHE A 227 4.69 2.95 -3.65
C PHE A 227 4.52 4.48 -3.50
N PRO A 228 3.30 5.01 -3.29
CA PRO A 228 3.04 6.45 -3.26
C PRO A 228 3.84 7.21 -2.20
N VAL A 229 4.11 6.58 -1.05
CA VAL A 229 4.85 7.17 0.05
C VAL A 229 5.93 6.19 0.51
N LEU A 230 7.16 6.68 0.60
CA LEU A 230 8.26 5.96 1.25
C LEU A 230 8.54 6.55 2.64
N GLU A 231 8.87 5.67 3.58
CA GLU A 231 9.05 6.02 5.00
C GLU A 231 10.49 5.76 5.46
N ARG A 232 11.05 6.65 6.27
CA ARG A 232 12.33 6.45 6.96
C ARG A 232 12.31 6.97 8.39
N TRP A 233 12.92 6.21 9.27
CA TRP A 233 13.08 6.55 10.67
C TRP A 233 14.51 7.01 10.98
N TYR A 234 14.61 8.11 11.72
CA TYR A 234 15.85 8.74 12.18
C TYR A 234 15.83 8.91 13.69
N PRO A 235 16.20 7.87 14.47
CA PRO A 235 16.23 7.97 15.93
C PRO A 235 17.24 9.02 16.39
N ASP A 236 18.43 9.04 15.79
CA ASP A 236 19.52 9.95 16.16
C ASP A 236 19.61 11.21 15.27
N GLY A 237 18.69 11.33 14.31
CA GLY A 237 18.69 12.40 13.32
C GLY A 237 19.67 12.15 12.18
N LEU A 238 19.94 13.18 11.38
CA LEU A 238 20.94 13.18 10.33
C LEU A 238 21.63 14.55 10.30
N LYS A 239 22.96 14.57 10.36
CA LYS A 239 23.77 15.77 10.27
C LYS A 239 24.74 15.69 9.09
N ASP A 240 25.15 16.87 8.62
CA ASP A 240 26.22 17.06 7.64
C ASP A 240 27.20 18.11 8.17
N GLY A 241 28.31 17.66 8.76
CA GLY A 241 29.11 18.52 9.63
C GLY A 241 28.26 19.10 10.76
N ASP A 242 28.25 20.42 10.86
CA ASP A 242 27.46 21.16 11.86
C ASP A 242 25.99 21.37 11.46
N GLN A 243 25.63 21.11 10.19
CA GLN A 243 24.27 21.30 9.69
C GLN A 243 23.37 20.13 10.07
N VAL A 244 22.27 20.41 10.78
CA VAL A 244 21.22 19.42 11.03
C VAL A 244 20.34 19.30 9.79
N ILE A 245 20.38 18.13 9.13
CA ILE A 245 19.53 17.80 7.99
C ILE A 245 18.18 17.27 8.47
N VAL A 246 18.18 16.41 9.49
CA VAL A 246 17.00 15.87 10.16
C VAL A 246 17.24 15.83 11.67
N ASP A 247 16.28 16.33 12.45
CA ASP A 247 16.36 16.26 13.91
C ASP A 247 16.27 14.81 14.42
N PRO A 248 16.86 14.50 15.58
CA PRO A 248 16.61 13.24 16.27
C PRO A 248 15.12 12.95 16.49
N ASN A 249 14.80 11.66 16.54
CA ASN A 249 13.46 11.12 16.75
C ASN A 249 12.43 11.56 15.68
N THR A 250 12.86 11.61 14.41
CA THR A 250 12.03 12.06 13.28
C THR A 250 11.68 10.94 12.31
N HIS A 251 10.39 10.84 11.98
CA HIS A 251 9.86 9.98 10.94
C HIS A 251 9.65 10.81 9.67
N VAL A 252 10.33 10.42 8.59
CA VAL A 252 10.26 11.10 7.29
C VAL A 252 9.34 10.35 6.35
N PHE A 253 8.42 11.08 5.71
CA PHE A 253 7.53 10.62 4.65
C PHE A 253 7.91 11.30 3.33
N ILE A 254 8.03 10.50 2.28
CA ILE A 254 8.51 10.93 0.97
C ILE A 254 7.44 10.59 -0.06
N PRO A 255 6.65 11.57 -0.54
CA PRO A 255 5.59 11.35 -1.52
C PRO A 255 6.19 11.19 -2.91
N MET A 256 6.32 9.94 -3.34
CA MET A 256 7.00 9.56 -4.59
C MET A 256 6.29 10.06 -5.84
N ASP A 257 4.97 10.24 -5.82
CA ASP A 257 4.25 10.79 -6.97
C ASP A 257 4.55 12.25 -7.19
N LYS A 258 4.63 13.01 -6.10
CA LYS A 258 4.97 14.43 -6.16
C LYS A 258 6.41 14.59 -6.65
N ILE A 259 7.33 13.82 -6.06
CA ILE A 259 8.72 13.79 -6.54
C ILE A 259 8.76 13.37 -8.00
N GLY A 260 8.05 12.32 -8.37
CA GLY A 260 8.06 11.78 -9.71
C GLY A 260 7.56 12.77 -10.76
N ARG A 261 6.42 13.40 -10.54
CA ARG A 261 5.80 14.34 -11.49
C ARG A 261 6.49 15.69 -11.54
N GLU A 262 6.87 16.24 -10.37
CA GLU A 262 7.28 17.65 -10.26
C GLU A 262 8.81 17.84 -10.17
N GLY A 263 9.57 16.81 -9.74
CA GLY A 263 10.98 17.01 -9.38
C GLY A 263 11.99 15.98 -9.90
N GLY A 264 11.54 14.79 -10.30
CA GLY A 264 12.41 13.72 -10.80
C GLY A 264 12.68 13.91 -12.29
N LYS A 265 13.93 13.76 -12.72
CA LYS A 265 14.25 13.81 -14.15
C LYS A 265 13.80 12.51 -14.84
N VAL A 266 13.32 12.63 -16.07
CA VAL A 266 12.99 11.47 -16.93
C VAL A 266 14.20 10.53 -17.00
N GLY A 267 13.98 9.23 -16.80
CA GLY A 267 15.02 8.21 -16.81
C GLY A 267 15.77 8.03 -15.47
N GLU A 268 15.47 8.78 -14.42
CA GLU A 268 16.09 8.58 -13.11
C GLU A 268 15.62 7.30 -12.41
N LYS A 269 16.51 6.30 -12.41
CA LYS A 269 16.28 4.98 -11.81
C LYS A 269 16.00 5.00 -10.31
N TRP A 270 16.51 5.98 -9.58
CA TRP A 270 16.32 6.04 -8.12
C TRP A 270 14.88 6.38 -7.73
N VAL A 271 14.15 7.12 -8.57
CA VAL A 271 12.74 7.42 -8.31
C VAL A 271 11.90 6.17 -8.47
N ALA A 272 12.22 5.32 -9.46
CA ALA A 272 11.50 4.08 -9.73
C ALA A 272 11.85 2.92 -8.78
N PHE A 273 13.11 2.85 -8.34
CA PHE A 273 13.63 1.68 -7.62
C PHE A 273 14.25 2.02 -6.26
N GLY A 274 14.13 3.25 -5.79
CA GLY A 274 14.77 3.71 -4.57
C GLY A 274 16.29 3.80 -4.66
N VAL A 275 16.92 4.06 -3.51
CA VAL A 275 18.38 4.21 -3.37
C VAL A 275 18.82 3.71 -1.99
N GLY A 276 20.12 3.45 -1.86
CA GLY A 276 20.73 3.05 -0.60
C GLY A 276 20.48 1.59 -0.25
N LYS A 277 20.56 1.29 1.05
CA LYS A 277 20.46 -0.07 1.57
C LYS A 277 19.15 -0.79 1.22
N ARG A 278 18.06 -0.04 1.00
CA ARG A 278 16.74 -0.58 0.62
C ARG A 278 16.36 -0.27 -0.83
N ALA A 279 17.33 0.00 -1.71
CA ALA A 279 17.05 0.02 -3.14
C ALA A 279 16.50 -1.35 -3.57
N CYS A 280 15.57 -1.35 -4.52
CA CYS A 280 14.87 -2.54 -4.98
C CYS A 280 15.87 -3.59 -5.50
N GLY A 281 15.99 -4.70 -4.77
CA GLY A 281 16.88 -5.82 -5.15
C GLY A 281 16.41 -6.58 -6.39
N GLY A 282 15.14 -6.43 -6.77
CA GLY A 282 14.50 -7.04 -7.93
C GLY A 282 14.51 -6.18 -9.20
N ARG A 283 15.22 -5.04 -9.21
CA ARG A 283 15.19 -4.08 -10.34
C ARG A 283 15.44 -4.72 -11.71
N GLU A 284 16.46 -5.56 -11.83
CA GLU A 284 16.81 -6.20 -13.11
C GLU A 284 15.72 -7.16 -13.58
N VAL A 285 15.21 -8.00 -12.68
CA VAL A 285 14.07 -8.90 -12.95
C VAL A 285 12.84 -8.11 -13.37
N ALA A 286 12.49 -7.05 -12.62
CA ALA A 286 11.34 -6.21 -12.89
C ALA A 286 11.44 -5.52 -14.27
N MET A 287 12.61 -4.96 -14.60
CA MET A 287 12.80 -4.31 -15.90
C MET A 287 12.79 -5.32 -17.05
N THR A 288 13.44 -6.47 -16.90
CA THR A 288 13.41 -7.53 -17.92
C THR A 288 11.99 -8.02 -18.17
N LEU A 289 11.24 -8.28 -17.09
CA LEU A 289 9.85 -8.69 -17.16
C LEU A 289 8.97 -7.63 -17.83
N CYS A 290 8.98 -6.40 -17.31
CA CYS A 290 8.15 -5.32 -17.81
C CYS A 290 8.46 -4.98 -19.28
N THR A 291 9.74 -4.91 -19.66
CA THR A 291 10.12 -4.65 -21.06
C THR A 291 9.55 -5.71 -22.00
N ASN A 292 9.65 -6.99 -21.64
CA ASN A 292 9.25 -8.06 -22.56
C ASN A 292 7.75 -8.39 -22.49
N ILE A 293 7.03 -7.98 -21.44
CA ILE A 293 5.56 -7.98 -21.41
C ILE A 293 5.00 -6.76 -22.15
N PHE A 294 5.48 -5.56 -21.84
CA PHE A 294 4.87 -4.34 -22.38
C PHE A 294 5.24 -4.05 -23.82
N TYR A 295 6.40 -4.50 -24.30
CA TYR A 295 6.76 -4.30 -25.70
C TYR A 295 5.68 -4.87 -26.65
N PRO A 296 5.32 -6.18 -26.60
CA PRO A 296 4.22 -6.69 -27.42
C PRO A 296 2.88 -5.99 -27.15
N LEU A 297 2.54 -5.72 -25.88
CA LEU A 297 1.26 -5.05 -25.53
C LEU A 297 1.15 -3.63 -26.05
N MET A 298 2.25 -2.98 -26.43
CA MET A 298 2.25 -1.61 -26.93
C MET A 298 2.49 -1.53 -28.44
N THR A 299 3.06 -2.56 -29.07
CA THR A 299 3.45 -2.51 -30.49
C THR A 299 2.75 -3.52 -31.39
N HIS A 300 2.16 -4.58 -30.83
CA HIS A 300 1.48 -5.60 -31.62
C HIS A 300 0.18 -5.06 -32.23
N GLU A 301 -0.15 -5.44 -33.47
CA GLU A 301 -1.31 -4.92 -34.20
C GLU A 301 -2.64 -5.18 -33.47
N LYS A 302 -2.80 -6.38 -32.90
CA LYS A 302 -3.98 -6.76 -32.10
C LYS A 302 -4.05 -6.10 -30.72
N ALA A 303 -3.01 -5.38 -30.28
CA ALA A 303 -2.95 -4.85 -28.93
C ALA A 303 -3.98 -3.73 -28.69
N GLY A 304 -4.22 -2.86 -29.68
CA GLY A 304 -5.17 -1.74 -29.54
C GLY A 304 -6.60 -2.19 -29.22
N GLU A 305 -6.98 -3.38 -29.67
CA GLU A 305 -8.33 -3.95 -29.42
C GLU A 305 -8.39 -4.72 -28.11
N LYS A 306 -7.31 -5.46 -27.78
CA LYS A 306 -7.28 -6.42 -26.67
C LYS A 306 -6.76 -5.83 -25.36
N PHE A 307 -5.78 -4.92 -25.38
CA PHE A 307 -5.09 -4.45 -24.18
C PHE A 307 -5.91 -3.36 -23.47
N LYS A 308 -6.60 -3.74 -22.39
CA LYS A 308 -7.43 -2.85 -21.57
C LYS A 308 -7.13 -3.06 -20.08
N PRO A 309 -5.92 -2.69 -19.61
CA PRO A 309 -5.44 -3.00 -18.26
C PRO A 309 -6.29 -2.37 -17.14
N TRP A 310 -7.07 -1.33 -17.45
CA TRP A 310 -7.99 -0.68 -16.52
C TRP A 310 -9.29 -1.45 -16.28
N VAL A 311 -9.54 -2.57 -16.97
CA VAL A 311 -10.72 -3.42 -16.71
C VAL A 311 -10.37 -4.40 -15.59
N GLY A 312 -11.22 -4.48 -14.55
CA GLY A 312 -11.00 -5.38 -13.43
C GLY A 312 -9.80 -4.98 -12.58
N HIS A 313 -9.51 -3.67 -12.50
CA HIS A 313 -8.42 -3.10 -11.69
C HIS A 313 -8.96 -2.61 -10.33
N ALA A 314 -9.94 -3.34 -9.78
CA ALA A 314 -10.76 -2.93 -8.64
C ALA A 314 -10.01 -2.78 -7.31
N PHE A 315 -8.85 -3.43 -7.14
CA PHE A 315 -8.04 -3.38 -5.92
C PHE A 315 -6.66 -2.79 -6.19
N SER A 316 -6.66 -1.54 -6.67
CA SER A 316 -5.45 -0.76 -6.90
C SER A 316 -5.36 0.40 -5.91
N GLY A 317 -4.15 0.73 -5.46
CA GLY A 317 -3.92 1.97 -4.72
C GLY A 317 -4.12 3.23 -5.57
N ARG A 318 -4.29 3.09 -6.91
CA ARG A 318 -4.22 4.16 -7.91
C ARG A 318 -5.53 4.38 -8.65
N ASN A 319 -6.00 3.36 -9.35
CA ASN A 319 -7.17 3.45 -10.22
C ASN A 319 -8.10 2.28 -9.89
N ASN A 320 -9.13 2.53 -9.08
CA ASN A 320 -10.07 1.52 -8.58
C ASN A 320 -11.27 1.32 -9.53
N ASP A 321 -11.05 1.25 -10.84
CA ASP A 321 -12.11 1.27 -11.86
C ASP A 321 -13.11 2.43 -11.69
N GLN A 322 -12.68 3.52 -11.01
CA GLN A 322 -13.52 4.64 -10.55
C GLN A 322 -14.72 4.24 -9.67
N LYS A 323 -14.71 3.07 -9.04
CA LYS A 323 -15.83 2.52 -8.27
C LYS A 323 -15.42 2.20 -6.84
N GLU A 324 -15.39 3.20 -5.98
CA GLU A 324 -15.28 2.98 -4.54
C GLU A 324 -16.66 2.61 -3.97
N THR A 325 -16.74 1.48 -3.26
CA THR A 325 -17.96 1.09 -2.55
C THR A 325 -17.98 1.66 -1.13
N TRP A 326 -19.16 1.94 -0.58
CA TRP A 326 -19.30 2.44 0.79
C TRP A 326 -18.64 1.53 1.83
N ARG A 327 -18.63 0.20 1.59
CA ARG A 327 -17.98 -0.78 2.47
C ARG A 327 -16.47 -0.58 2.50
N GLN A 328 -15.84 -0.32 1.35
CA GLN A 328 -14.42 -0.03 1.23
C GLN A 328 -14.09 1.31 1.91
N THR A 329 -14.88 2.36 1.65
CA THR A 329 -14.70 3.66 2.31
C THR A 329 -14.80 3.54 3.84
N TRP A 330 -15.79 2.81 4.34
CA TRP A 330 -15.97 2.59 5.78
C TRP A 330 -14.82 1.78 6.38
N PHE A 331 -14.32 0.78 5.67
CA PHE A 331 -13.14 0.02 6.08
C PHE A 331 -11.90 0.92 6.20
N GLN A 332 -11.67 1.81 5.24
CA GLN A 332 -10.57 2.80 5.27
C GLN A 332 -10.70 3.74 6.46
N VAL A 333 -11.90 4.27 6.73
CA VAL A 333 -12.16 5.15 7.88
C VAL A 333 -11.88 4.42 9.20
N LYS A 334 -12.39 3.19 9.37
CA LYS A 334 -12.12 2.35 10.55
C LYS A 334 -10.62 2.15 10.77
N LEU A 335 -9.88 1.91 9.69
CA LEU A 335 -8.45 1.69 9.77
C LEU A 335 -7.68 2.97 10.12
N LEU A 336 -8.05 4.11 9.54
CA LEU A 336 -7.46 5.41 9.83
C LEU A 336 -7.68 5.80 11.30
N VAL A 337 -8.89 5.62 11.83
CA VAL A 337 -9.19 5.85 13.26
C VAL A 337 -8.30 4.97 14.15
N LYS A 338 -8.13 3.69 13.79
CA LYS A 338 -7.27 2.76 14.53
C LYS A 338 -5.80 3.19 14.51
N ILE A 339 -5.29 3.68 13.37
CA ILE A 339 -3.92 4.21 13.25
C ILE A 339 -3.73 5.43 14.16
N LEU A 340 -4.63 6.43 14.04
CA LEU A 340 -4.56 7.66 14.83
C LEU A 340 -4.65 7.37 16.32
N TRP A 341 -5.47 6.39 16.72
CA TRP A 341 -5.58 5.99 18.12
C TRP A 341 -4.30 5.32 18.65
N ARG A 342 -3.69 4.40 17.87
CA ARG A 342 -2.44 3.73 18.25
C ARG A 342 -1.24 4.67 18.30
N GLN A 343 -1.12 5.57 17.32
CA GLN A 343 -0.03 6.56 17.31
C GLN A 343 -0.07 7.48 18.54
N ASN A 344 -1.27 7.80 19.03
CA ASN A 344 -1.46 8.59 20.26
C ASN A 344 -1.25 7.78 21.56
N SER A 345 -1.42 6.46 21.55
CA SER A 345 -1.18 5.63 22.75
C SER A 345 0.29 5.22 22.91
N GLU A 346 1.03 5.05 21.81
CA GLU A 346 2.47 4.72 21.87
C GLU A 346 3.35 5.91 22.26
N THR A 347 2.85 7.15 22.15
CA THR A 347 3.53 8.34 22.70
C THR A 347 3.68 8.32 24.23
N ASP A 348 2.93 7.46 24.94
CA ASP A 348 3.02 7.33 26.40
C ASP A 348 4.00 6.25 26.88
N LEU A 349 4.46 5.34 26.01
CA LEU A 349 5.37 4.24 26.36
C LEU A 349 6.86 4.59 26.23
N TYR A 350 7.18 5.81 25.76
CA TYR A 350 8.54 6.33 25.62
C TYR A 350 8.78 7.55 26.54
N LYS A 351 8.25 7.52 27.77
CA LYS A 351 8.72 8.42 28.83
C LYS A 351 9.93 7.79 29.50
N PRO A 352 11.13 8.40 29.43
CA PRO A 352 12.23 7.97 30.27
C PRO A 352 11.80 8.15 31.73
N ASN A 353 12.15 7.15 32.55
CA ASN A 353 11.85 7.07 33.97
C ASN A 353 12.18 8.42 34.65
N PRO A 354 11.21 9.21 35.13
CA PRO A 354 11.53 10.44 35.85
C PRO A 354 11.89 10.04 37.28
N SER A 355 13.19 10.08 37.59
CA SER A 355 13.65 10.14 38.96
C SER A 355 13.07 11.38 39.63
N ASN A 356 12.31 11.16 40.71
CA ASN A 356 12.00 12.04 41.84
C ASN A 356 11.72 13.54 41.56
N SER A 357 10.46 13.94 41.68
CA SER A 357 10.00 14.91 42.70
C SER A 357 8.47 15.08 42.68
N MET A 358 7.90 15.25 43.87
CA MET A 358 6.48 15.36 44.22
C MET A 358 5.68 16.44 43.45
N ASP A 359 4.43 16.12 43.12
CA ASP A 359 3.24 16.83 43.66
C ASP A 359 1.97 16.01 43.36
N SER A 360 1.34 15.46 44.40
CA SER A 360 0.43 14.31 44.33
C SER A 360 -1.05 14.61 44.57
N HIS A 361 -1.54 15.82 44.31
CA HIS A 361 -2.97 16.15 44.54
C HIS A 361 -3.79 16.45 43.29
N THR A 362 -3.18 16.90 42.20
CA THR A 362 -3.87 17.16 40.91
C THR A 362 -4.04 15.91 40.05
N ALA A 363 -3.14 14.93 40.17
CA ALA A 363 -3.19 13.69 39.38
C ALA A 363 -4.29 12.69 39.81
N ASP A 364 -4.80 12.82 41.04
CA ASP A 364 -5.74 11.85 41.61
C ASP A 364 -7.21 12.17 41.27
N LEU A 365 -7.52 13.44 40.97
CA LEU A 365 -8.86 13.85 40.52
C LEU A 365 -9.11 13.58 39.03
N GLU A 366 -8.08 13.67 38.17
CA GLU A 366 -8.19 13.31 36.75
C GLU A 366 -8.34 11.80 36.53
N ARG A 367 -7.77 10.97 37.43
CA ARG A 367 -7.96 9.52 37.44
C ARG A 367 -9.37 9.09 37.81
N LYS A 368 -10.05 9.84 38.67
CA LYS A 368 -11.28 9.36 39.32
C LYS A 368 -12.57 9.68 38.56
N TYR A 369 -12.60 10.71 37.69
CA TYR A 369 -13.87 11.15 37.08
C TYR A 369 -13.85 11.62 35.60
N GLY A 370 -12.73 11.60 34.87
CA GLY A 370 -12.65 12.36 33.59
C GLY A 370 -12.62 11.57 32.27
N PHE A 371 -11.79 10.53 32.16
CA PHE A 371 -11.42 9.97 30.85
C PHE A 371 -12.04 8.60 30.52
N GLY A 372 -12.48 7.86 31.54
CA GLY A 372 -13.08 6.53 31.33
C GLY A 372 -14.46 6.61 30.68
N THR A 373 -15.27 7.58 31.09
CA THR A 373 -16.69 7.70 30.68
C THR A 373 -16.82 8.10 29.21
N VAL A 374 -16.01 9.05 28.72
CA VAL A 374 -16.01 9.46 27.31
C VAL A 374 -15.55 8.32 26.40
N ARG A 375 -14.52 7.57 26.81
CA ARG A 375 -14.03 6.39 26.08
C ARG A 375 -15.06 5.26 26.07
N LEU A 376 -15.79 5.06 27.16
CA LEU A 376 -16.84 4.05 27.27
C LEU A 376 -18.09 4.45 26.43
N SER A 377 -18.47 5.73 26.42
CA SER A 377 -19.58 6.22 25.59
C SER A 377 -19.28 6.12 24.10
N ILE A 378 -18.04 6.43 23.69
CA ILE A 378 -17.59 6.23 22.30
C ILE A 378 -17.50 4.73 21.97
N LEU A 379 -17.01 3.89 22.90
CA LEU A 379 -16.99 2.43 22.74
C LEU A 379 -18.41 1.87 22.59
N LEU A 380 -19.38 2.35 23.36
CA LEU A 380 -20.78 1.91 23.28
C LEU A 380 -21.46 2.39 21.99
N LEU A 381 -21.13 3.59 21.50
CA LEU A 381 -21.55 4.08 20.17
C LEU A 381 -20.93 3.26 19.02
N ILE A 382 -19.66 2.86 19.17
CA ILE A 382 -18.98 1.99 18.21
C ILE A 382 -19.57 0.57 18.28
N LEU A 383 -19.78 0.00 19.47
CA LEU A 383 -20.37 -1.33 19.65
C LEU A 383 -21.83 -1.39 19.17
N ALA A 384 -22.63 -0.35 19.42
CA ALA A 384 -24.00 -0.25 18.91
C ALA A 384 -24.07 -0.05 17.38
N SER A 385 -22.97 0.36 16.73
CA SER A 385 -22.85 0.44 15.27
C SER A 385 -22.08 -0.74 14.66
N LEU A 386 -21.72 -1.74 15.48
CA LEU A 386 -21.06 -2.98 15.08
C LEU A 386 -22.01 -4.19 14.99
N ASP A 387 -23.30 -4.01 15.30
CA ASP A 387 -24.30 -5.08 15.17
C ASP A 387 -24.90 -5.08 13.74
N ASP A 388 -24.69 -6.17 13.01
CA ASP A 388 -25.16 -6.35 11.62
C ASP A 388 -26.67 -6.64 11.53
N ASN A 389 -27.43 -6.41 12.60
CA ASN A 389 -28.85 -6.66 12.70
C ASN A 389 -29.69 -5.42 12.32
N PRO A 390 -30.46 -5.44 11.20
CA PRO A 390 -31.20 -4.28 10.69
C PRO A 390 -32.39 -3.83 11.56
N SER A 391 -32.61 -4.45 12.72
CA SER A 391 -33.76 -4.18 13.61
C SER A 391 -33.48 -3.20 14.76
N ILE A 392 -32.25 -2.67 14.89
CA ILE A 392 -31.88 -1.76 16.00
C ILE A 392 -31.53 -0.31 15.55
N PRO A 393 -32.33 0.41 14.74
CA PRO A 393 -32.13 1.86 14.56
C PRO A 393 -32.51 2.70 15.79
N TRP A 394 -33.39 2.19 16.65
CA TRP A 394 -33.97 2.98 17.75
C TRP A 394 -33.05 3.12 18.97
N LEU A 395 -32.17 2.13 19.23
CA LEU A 395 -31.28 2.16 20.38
C LEU A 395 -30.16 3.20 20.23
N SER A 396 -29.66 3.43 19.01
CA SER A 396 -28.64 4.45 18.73
C SER A 396 -29.20 5.88 18.87
N ILE A 397 -30.47 6.09 18.50
CA ILE A 397 -31.19 7.35 18.71
C ILE A 397 -31.40 7.62 20.21
N TRP A 398 -31.81 6.60 20.98
CA TRP A 398 -31.98 6.73 22.44
C TRP A 398 -30.66 6.93 23.19
N ILE A 399 -29.56 6.29 22.78
CA ILE A 399 -28.23 6.52 23.35
C ILE A 399 -27.74 7.93 23.02
N THR A 400 -27.97 8.42 21.80
CA THR A 400 -27.60 9.78 21.39
C THR A 400 -28.43 10.84 22.14
N TYR A 401 -29.74 10.65 22.27
CA TYR A 401 -30.61 11.54 23.06
C TYR A 401 -30.35 11.45 24.57
N GLY A 402 -30.01 10.29 25.10
CA GLY A 402 -29.66 10.11 26.53
C GLY A 402 -28.34 10.77 26.90
N ILE A 403 -27.32 10.66 26.03
CA ILE A 403 -26.00 11.28 26.23
C ILE A 403 -26.09 12.82 26.12
N PHE A 404 -26.89 13.36 25.19
CA PHE A 404 -27.00 14.82 25.01
C PHE A 404 -28.11 15.48 25.83
N GLY A 405 -29.20 14.78 26.15
CA GLY A 405 -30.31 15.31 26.95
C GLY A 405 -30.05 15.35 28.46
N VAL A 406 -29.15 14.50 28.96
CA VAL A 406 -28.76 14.47 30.38
C VAL A 406 -27.27 14.78 30.59
N GLY A 407 -26.40 14.53 29.60
CA GLY A 407 -24.95 14.71 29.71
C GLY A 407 -24.38 16.01 29.13
N GLY A 408 -25.20 16.87 28.51
CA GLY A 408 -24.77 18.17 27.97
C GLY A 408 -24.22 19.13 29.04
N ALA A 409 -24.58 18.94 30.31
CA ALA A 409 -24.07 19.73 31.43
C ALA A 409 -22.75 19.20 32.03
N LEU A 410 -22.29 18.00 31.66
CA LEU A 410 -21.14 17.33 32.29
C LEU A 410 -19.90 17.21 31.39
N LEU A 411 -20.04 17.41 30.08
CA LEU A 411 -18.92 17.35 29.15
C LEU A 411 -18.31 18.74 28.96
N ASN A 412 -17.19 18.99 29.64
CA ASN A 412 -16.33 20.16 29.50
C ASN A 412 -15.67 20.21 28.10
N LEU A 413 -16.47 20.34 27.04
CA LEU A 413 -16.04 20.34 25.65
C LEU A 413 -15.01 21.45 25.35
N HIS A 414 -15.01 22.54 26.13
CA HIS A 414 -14.03 23.63 26.06
C HIS A 414 -12.57 23.22 26.31
N LYS A 415 -12.31 22.03 26.89
CA LYS A 415 -10.94 21.51 27.12
C LYS A 415 -10.35 20.75 25.94
N LEU A 416 -11.13 20.46 24.90
CA LEU A 416 -10.63 19.86 23.67
C LEU A 416 -9.92 20.93 22.82
N SER A 417 -8.86 20.54 22.10
CA SER A 417 -8.24 21.46 21.15
C SER A 417 -9.27 21.91 20.10
N LEU A 418 -9.18 23.17 19.68
CA LEU A 418 -10.10 23.75 18.68
C LEU A 418 -10.19 22.90 17.41
N LYS A 419 -9.06 22.31 16.98
CA LYS A 419 -9.02 21.37 15.84
C LYS A 419 -9.91 20.14 16.05
N PHE A 420 -9.92 19.60 17.27
CA PHE A 420 -10.72 18.41 17.59
C PHE A 420 -12.20 18.74 17.76
N GLN A 421 -12.53 19.92 18.31
CA GLN A 421 -13.89 20.45 18.35
C GLN A 421 -14.45 20.65 16.93
N LEU A 422 -13.62 21.18 16.01
CA LEU A 422 -13.99 21.38 14.61
C LEU A 422 -14.21 20.05 13.88
N VAL A 423 -13.42 19.01 14.16
CA VAL A 423 -13.64 17.67 13.59
C VAL A 423 -14.97 17.08 14.07
N ILE A 424 -15.26 17.15 15.38
CA ILE A 424 -16.54 16.67 15.94
C ILE A 424 -17.71 17.45 15.36
N LEU A 425 -17.61 18.78 15.31
CA LEU A 425 -18.64 19.64 14.72
C LEU A 425 -18.86 19.33 13.24
N SER A 426 -17.80 19.07 12.49
CA SER A 426 -17.87 18.71 11.06
C SER A 426 -18.57 17.36 10.85
N ILE A 427 -18.30 16.36 11.71
CA ILE A 427 -18.97 15.07 11.69
C ILE A 427 -20.46 15.22 12.04
N LEU A 428 -20.79 16.05 13.03
CA LEU A 428 -22.17 16.34 13.42
C LEU A 428 -22.93 17.09 12.32
N ILE A 429 -22.30 18.06 11.66
CA ILE A 429 -22.87 18.78 10.51
C ILE A 429 -23.09 17.82 9.33
N ALA A 430 -22.12 16.94 9.03
CA ALA A 430 -22.27 15.94 7.97
C ALA A 430 -23.43 14.98 8.26
N ASN A 431 -23.61 14.55 9.51
CA ASN A 431 -24.71 13.70 9.94
C ASN A 431 -26.06 14.43 9.96
N PHE A 432 -26.08 15.71 10.33
CA PHE A 432 -27.29 16.54 10.31
C PHE A 432 -27.76 16.84 8.88
N ILE A 433 -26.82 17.16 7.97
CA ILE A 433 -27.09 17.30 6.54
C ILE A 433 -27.58 15.97 5.95
N HIS A 434 -27.01 14.84 6.38
CA HIS A 434 -27.48 13.50 5.99
C HIS A 434 -28.92 13.21 6.46
N ALA A 435 -29.30 13.66 7.65
CA ALA A 435 -30.66 13.48 8.18
C ALA A 435 -31.70 14.42 7.53
N SER A 436 -31.26 15.55 6.98
CA SER A 436 -32.13 16.64 6.51
C SER A 436 -32.40 16.66 5.00
N VAL A 437 -31.69 15.85 4.19
CA VAL A 437 -31.76 15.93 2.72
C VAL A 437 -32.30 14.63 2.08
N SER A 438 -33.58 14.66 1.73
CA SER A 438 -34.27 13.69 0.86
C SER A 438 -33.71 13.73 -0.58
N PRO A 439 -33.77 12.64 -1.38
CA PRO A 439 -32.82 12.39 -2.45
C PRO A 439 -33.26 12.99 -3.79
N ARG A 440 -32.56 14.02 -4.28
CA ARG A 440 -32.51 14.33 -5.72
C ARG A 440 -31.12 14.84 -6.12
N GLY A 441 -30.41 14.05 -6.94
CA GLY A 441 -29.26 14.48 -7.74
C GLY A 441 -27.86 14.12 -7.18
N PRO A 442 -26.93 13.57 -8.00
CA PRO A 442 -25.60 13.15 -7.54
C PRO A 442 -24.54 14.27 -7.45
N SER A 443 -24.73 15.43 -8.09
CA SER A 443 -23.58 16.32 -8.39
C SER A 443 -23.10 17.24 -7.26
N GLY A 444 -23.87 17.41 -6.18
CA GLY A 444 -23.47 18.28 -5.05
C GLY A 444 -22.76 17.57 -3.90
N ARG A 445 -22.91 16.23 -3.80
CA ARG A 445 -22.52 15.44 -2.62
C ARG A 445 -21.03 15.08 -2.62
N GLU A 446 -20.41 14.98 -3.79
CA GLU A 446 -19.02 14.51 -3.98
C GLU A 446 -18.00 15.65 -3.89
N VAL A 447 -18.39 16.86 -4.31
CA VAL A 447 -17.51 18.04 -4.32
C VAL A 447 -17.16 18.50 -2.91
N LEU A 448 -18.11 18.47 -1.97
CA LEU A 448 -17.88 18.90 -0.59
C LEU A 448 -16.99 17.91 0.19
N PHE A 449 -17.14 16.60 -0.07
CA PHE A 449 -16.37 15.54 0.59
C PHE A 449 -14.94 15.44 0.05
N MET A 450 -14.73 15.68 -1.25
CA MET A 450 -13.38 15.78 -1.83
C MET A 450 -12.63 17.04 -1.37
N TYR A 451 -13.32 18.18 -1.21
CA TYR A 451 -12.70 19.38 -0.62
C TYR A 451 -12.25 19.12 0.82
N PHE A 452 -13.08 18.40 1.61
CA PHE A 452 -12.77 18.02 2.99
C PHE A 452 -11.49 17.16 3.11
N PHE A 453 -11.31 16.17 2.22
CA PHE A 453 -10.11 15.32 2.22
C PHE A 453 -8.85 16.06 1.74
N LYS A 454 -9.01 16.99 0.80
CA LYS A 454 -7.89 17.78 0.27
C LYS A 454 -7.35 18.76 1.31
N THR A 455 -8.21 19.33 2.15
CA THR A 455 -7.79 20.25 3.23
C THR A 455 -7.21 19.52 4.44
N LEU A 456 -7.67 18.30 4.75
CA LEU A 456 -7.21 17.55 5.95
C LEU A 456 -5.87 16.80 5.75
N LEU A 457 -5.43 16.63 4.50
CA LEU A 457 -4.16 15.96 4.15
C LEU A 457 -3.07 16.94 3.68
N VAL A 458 -3.41 18.19 3.41
CA VAL A 458 -2.47 19.20 2.88
C VAL A 458 -2.12 20.29 3.92
N ASP A 459 -2.95 20.50 4.95
CA ASP A 459 -2.69 21.38 6.12
C ASP A 459 -2.79 20.61 7.45
#